data_AF-A0A944J2P9-F1
#
_entry.id   AF-A0A944J2P9-F1
#
_cell.length_a   1.000
_cell.length_b   1.000
_cell.length_c   1.000
_cell.angle_alpha   90.00
_cell.angle_beta   90.00
_cell.angle_gamma   90.00
#
_symmetry.space_group_name_H-M   'P 1'
#
loop_
_entity.id
_entity.type
_entity.pdbx_description
1 polymer ?
#
loop_
_entity_poly.entity_id
_entity_poly.type
_entity_poly.pdbx_seq_one_letter_code
_entity_poly.pdbx_strand_id
1 'polypeptide(L)'
;MSAGRTRPTRDLVRRCYRTGRVWRGALLENSRYPDVAAEVLALRARHPLAAPATVLAGHDGSAGRGALRWLGRQAELAGRLGARFEVVEPAGHLVMLDRPRQVARAVLDASARGQGQGREQGQHQRFA
;
A
#
# COMPACT_ATOMS: atom_id res chain seq x y z
N MET A 1 -7.92 -16.44 -27.41
CA MET A 1 -9.35 -16.16 -27.10
C MET A 1 -9.40 -15.54 -25.71
N SER A 2 -9.67 -14.24 -25.61
CA SER A 2 -9.70 -13.52 -24.32
C SER A 2 -11.08 -13.70 -23.70
N ALA A 3 -11.15 -14.36 -22.54
CA ALA A 3 -12.40 -14.50 -21.80
C ALA A 3 -12.86 -13.12 -21.31
N GLY A 4 -13.86 -12.56 -21.98
CA GLY A 4 -14.49 -11.30 -21.59
C GLY A 4 -15.04 -11.41 -20.18
N ARG A 5 -14.53 -10.58 -19.26
CA ARG A 5 -14.99 -10.51 -17.87
C ARG A 5 -16.45 -10.04 -17.86
N THR A 6 -17.40 -10.96 -17.73
CA THR A 6 -18.84 -10.63 -17.71
C THR A 6 -19.15 -9.80 -16.48
N ARG A 7 -19.65 -8.58 -16.66
CA ARG A 7 -20.12 -7.77 -15.54
C ARG A 7 -21.39 -8.41 -14.96
N PRO A 8 -21.54 -8.48 -13.63
CA PRO A 8 -22.75 -8.99 -13.01
C PRO A 8 -23.96 -8.15 -13.42
N THR A 9 -25.11 -8.80 -13.63
CA THR A 9 -26.35 -8.11 -14.01
C THR A 9 -26.82 -7.19 -12.87
N ARG A 10 -27.43 -6.05 -13.22
CA ARG A 10 -27.90 -5.05 -12.26
C ARG A 10 -28.85 -5.63 -11.21
N ASP A 11 -29.66 -6.61 -11.59
CA ASP A 11 -30.59 -7.27 -10.68
C ASP A 11 -29.91 -8.21 -9.70
N LEU A 12 -28.83 -8.88 -10.11
CA LEU A 12 -28.01 -9.69 -9.21
C LEU A 12 -27.31 -8.81 -8.18
N VAL A 13 -26.71 -7.70 -8.64
CA VAL A 13 -26.11 -6.68 -7.75
C VAL A 13 -27.18 -6.17 -6.77
N ARG A 14 -28.36 -5.79 -7.27
CA ARG A 14 -29.43 -5.30 -6.39
C ARG A 14 -29.89 -6.36 -5.39
N ARG A 15 -30.06 -7.61 -5.77
CA ARG A 15 -30.45 -8.68 -4.83
C ARG A 15 -29.41 -8.92 -3.74
N CYS A 16 -28.12 -8.95 -4.09
CA CYS A 16 -27.05 -9.17 -3.13
C CYS A 16 -26.88 -7.98 -2.18
N TYR A 17 -26.79 -6.76 -2.72
CA TYR A 17 -26.47 -5.54 -1.94
C TYR A 17 -27.68 -4.86 -1.28
N ARG A 18 -28.93 -5.24 -1.62
CA ARG A 18 -30.15 -4.69 -0.96
C ARG A 18 -30.38 -5.27 0.43
N THR A 19 -29.83 -6.44 0.76
CA THR A 19 -30.02 -7.02 2.09
C THR A 19 -29.08 -6.35 3.10
N GLY A 20 -29.61 -5.93 4.26
CA GLY A 20 -28.82 -5.32 5.33
C GLY A 20 -27.70 -6.23 5.87
N ARG A 21 -27.68 -7.52 5.49
CA ARG A 21 -26.60 -8.46 5.78
C ARG A 21 -25.26 -8.03 5.19
N VAL A 22 -25.23 -7.50 3.96
CA VAL A 22 -23.97 -7.05 3.34
C VAL A 22 -23.43 -5.84 4.09
N TRP A 23 -24.31 -4.89 4.46
CA TRP A 23 -23.90 -3.71 5.22
C TRP A 23 -23.49 -4.04 6.66
N ARG A 24 -24.17 -4.97 7.34
CA ARG A 24 -23.73 -5.46 8.66
C ARG A 24 -22.40 -6.20 8.58
N GLY A 25 -22.23 -7.05 7.58
CA GLY A 25 -20.96 -7.76 7.33
C GLY A 25 -19.83 -6.76 7.11
N ALA A 26 -20.01 -5.81 6.18
CA ALA A 26 -19.04 -4.76 5.93
C ALA A 26 -18.76 -3.90 7.16
N LEU A 27 -19.78 -3.55 7.96
CA LEU A 27 -19.59 -2.77 9.18
C LEU A 27 -18.79 -3.55 10.23
N LEU A 28 -19.12 -4.81 10.49
CA LEU A 28 -18.40 -5.65 11.47
C LEU A 28 -16.96 -5.92 11.03
N GLU A 29 -16.74 -6.12 9.73
CA GLU A 29 -15.41 -6.30 9.16
C GLU A 29 -14.60 -5.00 9.28
N ASN A 30 -15.21 -3.85 8.97
CA ASN A 30 -14.50 -2.58 8.95
C ASN A 30 -14.37 -1.91 10.33
N SER A 31 -15.23 -2.23 11.29
CA SER A 31 -15.22 -1.61 12.63
C SER A 31 -13.98 -1.97 13.43
N ARG A 32 -13.29 -3.06 13.07
CA ARG A 32 -12.07 -3.50 13.74
C ARG A 32 -10.80 -2.85 13.18
N TYR A 33 -10.85 -2.25 11.98
CA TYR A 33 -9.67 -1.62 11.39
C TYR A 33 -9.06 -0.50 12.25
N PRO A 34 -9.85 0.39 12.89
CA PRO A 34 -9.27 1.42 13.76
C PRO A 34 -8.52 0.85 14.95
N ASP A 35 -9.08 -0.20 15.60
CA ASP A 35 -8.44 -0.87 16.74
C ASP A 35 -7.11 -1.51 16.31
N VAL A 36 -7.13 -2.27 15.22
CA VAL A 36 -5.93 -2.90 14.66
C VAL A 36 -4.90 -1.85 14.23
N ALA A 37 -5.34 -0.73 13.65
CA ALA A 37 -4.45 0.37 13.28
C ALA A 37 -3.78 1.00 14.53
N ALA A 38 -4.53 1.18 15.62
CA ALA A 38 -4.00 1.68 16.88
C ALA A 38 -2.97 0.70 17.48
N GLU A 39 -3.26 -0.60 17.46
CA GLU A 39 -2.33 -1.64 17.93
C GLU A 39 -1.04 -1.67 17.10
N VAL A 40 -1.14 -1.59 15.77
CA VAL A 40 0.03 -1.53 14.87
C VAL A 40 0.85 -0.28 15.11
N LEU A 41 0.22 0.88 15.33
CA LEU A 41 0.93 2.12 15.66
C LEU A 41 1.65 2.00 17.01
N ALA A 42 1.00 1.46 18.03
CA ALA A 42 1.61 1.21 19.33
C ALA A 42 2.79 0.23 19.25
N LEU A 43 2.67 -0.81 18.42
CA LEU A 43 3.76 -1.75 18.16
C LEU A 43 4.94 -1.06 17.47
N ARG A 44 4.68 -0.28 16.42
CA ARG A 44 5.74 0.44 15.68
C ARG A 44 6.46 1.49 16.52
N ALA A 45 5.79 2.10 17.50
CA ALA A 45 6.43 3.03 18.43
C ALA A 45 7.51 2.33 19.29
N ARG A 46 7.31 1.05 19.62
CA ARG A 46 8.28 0.24 20.39
C ARG A 46 9.26 -0.55 19.50
N HIS A 47 8.83 -0.87 18.29
CA HIS A 47 9.57 -1.68 17.32
C HIS A 47 9.57 -0.97 15.96
N PRO A 48 10.42 0.06 15.78
CA PRO A 48 10.48 0.80 14.53
C PRO A 48 10.97 -0.10 13.39
N LEU A 49 10.53 0.22 12.17
CA LEU A 49 11.01 -0.46 10.97
C LEU A 49 12.44 0.02 10.69
N ALA A 50 13.43 -0.84 10.92
CA ALA A 50 14.84 -0.50 10.75
C ALA A 50 15.34 -0.64 9.30
N ALA A 51 14.61 -1.36 8.46
CA ALA A 51 14.97 -1.57 7.06
C ALA A 51 14.56 -0.37 6.18
N PRO A 52 15.32 -0.05 5.12
CA PRO A 52 14.90 0.92 4.12
C PRO A 52 13.53 0.54 3.53
N ALA A 53 12.62 1.50 3.49
CA ALA A 53 11.25 1.28 3.03
C ALA A 53 10.87 2.22 1.87
N THR A 54 10.00 1.71 1.00
CA THR A 54 9.38 2.48 -0.08
C THR A 54 7.87 2.23 -0.03
N VAL A 55 7.09 3.30 -0.05
CA VAL A 55 5.63 3.27 -0.22
C VAL A 55 5.31 3.55 -1.69
N LEU A 56 4.78 2.55 -2.38
CA LEU A 56 4.27 2.67 -3.75
C LEU A 56 2.76 2.85 -3.72
N ALA A 57 2.27 4.01 -4.15
CA ALA A 57 0.85 4.29 -4.25
C ALA A 57 0.36 4.17 -5.70
N GLY A 58 -0.54 3.22 -5.95
CA GLY A 58 -1.28 3.17 -7.21
C GLY A 58 -2.23 4.35 -7.34
N HIS A 59 -2.22 4.98 -8.51
CA HIS A 59 -3.11 6.09 -8.86
C HIS A 59 -3.67 5.89 -10.27
N ASP A 60 -4.97 6.09 -10.43
CA ASP A 60 -5.66 5.94 -11.71
C ASP A 60 -5.54 7.18 -12.61
N GLY A 61 -4.84 8.23 -12.15
CA GLY A 61 -4.66 9.50 -12.86
C GLY A 61 -5.84 10.47 -12.67
N SER A 62 -6.85 10.10 -11.87
CA SER A 62 -8.00 10.96 -11.65
C SER A 62 -7.70 12.10 -10.66
N ALA A 63 -8.07 13.33 -11.02
CA ALA A 63 -7.97 14.49 -10.11
C ALA A 63 -9.13 14.55 -9.08
N GLY A 64 -9.85 13.45 -8.86
CA GLY A 64 -10.97 13.41 -7.94
C GLY A 64 -10.52 13.61 -6.49
N ARG A 65 -11.31 14.35 -5.69
CA ARG A 65 -10.99 14.62 -4.26
C ARG A 65 -10.65 13.36 -3.46
N GLY A 66 -11.35 12.24 -3.74
CA GLY A 66 -11.09 10.96 -3.10
C GLY A 66 -9.71 10.38 -3.45
N ALA A 67 -9.33 10.46 -4.73
CA ALA A 67 -8.04 9.97 -5.23
C ALA A 67 -6.88 10.82 -4.69
N LEU A 68 -7.03 12.15 -4.67
CA LEU A 68 -6.05 13.06 -4.06
C LEU A 68 -5.92 12.85 -2.54
N ARG A 69 -7.05 12.66 -1.83
CA ARG A 69 -7.03 12.30 -0.39
C ARG A 69 -6.34 10.97 -0.14
N TRP A 70 -6.51 9.99 -1.03
CA TRP A 70 -5.81 8.73 -0.96
C TRP A 70 -4.30 8.92 -1.10
N LEU A 71 -3.84 9.64 -2.13
CA LEU A 71 -2.42 9.96 -2.31
C LEU A 71 -1.82 10.69 -1.11
N GLY A 72 -2.53 11.67 -0.55
CA GLY A 72 -2.10 12.39 0.64
C GLY A 72 -1.88 11.45 1.85
N ARG A 73 -2.78 10.47 2.06
CA ARG A 73 -2.61 9.47 3.13
C ARG A 73 -1.43 8.54 2.90
N GLN A 74 -1.15 8.17 1.65
CA GLN A 74 0.02 7.33 1.33
C GLN A 74 1.34 8.11 1.53
N ALA A 75 1.37 9.40 1.16
CA ALA A 75 2.50 10.27 1.44
C ALA A 75 2.73 10.46 2.95
N GLU A 76 1.65 10.66 3.72
CA GLU A 76 1.73 10.75 5.19
C GLU A 76 2.27 9.45 5.81
N LEU A 77 1.79 8.29 5.33
CA LEU A 77 2.29 6.99 5.75
C LEU A 77 3.79 6.85 5.47
N ALA A 78 4.25 7.27 4.28
CA ALA A 78 5.66 7.25 3.94
C ALA A 78 6.49 8.12 4.90
N GLY A 79 6.01 9.33 5.22
CA GLY A 79 6.64 10.20 6.22
C GLY A 79 6.74 9.54 7.60
N ARG A 80 5.65 8.93 8.08
CA ARG A 80 5.62 8.19 9.36
C ARG A 80 6.53 6.96 9.36
N LEU A 81 6.88 6.42 8.21
CA LEU A 81 7.78 5.27 8.07
C LEU A 81 9.25 5.68 7.86
N GLY A 82 9.53 6.97 7.63
CA GLY A 82 10.83 7.39 7.08
C GLY A 82 11.10 6.76 5.70
N ALA A 83 10.03 6.43 4.97
CA ALA A 83 10.09 5.72 3.70
C ALA A 83 10.12 6.69 2.52
N ARG A 84 10.65 6.21 1.39
CA ARG A 84 10.49 6.89 0.10
C ARG A 84 9.05 6.75 -0.37
N PHE A 85 8.51 7.81 -0.97
CA PHE A 85 7.18 7.80 -1.56
C PHE A 85 7.26 7.84 -3.08
N GLU A 86 6.56 6.93 -3.75
CA GLU A 86 6.47 6.88 -5.21
C GLU A 86 5.01 6.66 -5.64
N VAL A 87 4.58 7.44 -6.63
CA VAL A 87 3.27 7.28 -7.26
C VAL A 87 3.42 6.46 -8.54
N VAL A 88 2.55 5.46 -8.70
CA VAL A 88 2.53 4.56 -9.83
C VAL A 88 1.26 4.82 -10.63
N GLU A 89 1.43 5.36 -11.85
CA GLU A 89 0.31 5.81 -12.68
C GLU A 89 0.44 5.37 -14.17
N PRO A 90 -0.69 5.04 -14.84
CA PRO A 90 -1.96 4.60 -14.25
C PRO A 90 -1.86 3.21 -13.59
N ALA A 91 -2.42 3.09 -12.38
CA ALA A 91 -2.69 1.84 -11.68
C ALA A 91 -3.99 1.95 -10.86
N GLY A 92 -4.79 0.89 -10.89
CA GLY A 92 -6.00 0.76 -10.09
C GLY A 92 -5.70 0.22 -8.69
N HIS A 93 -6.61 -0.60 -8.17
CA HIS A 93 -6.51 -1.11 -6.80
C HIS A 93 -5.31 -2.05 -6.56
N LEU A 94 -4.84 -2.74 -7.62
CA LEU A 94 -3.81 -3.77 -7.51
C LEU A 94 -2.57 -3.38 -8.34
N VAL A 95 -1.74 -2.51 -7.78
CA VAL A 95 -0.48 -2.05 -8.40
C VAL A 95 0.44 -3.20 -8.80
N MET A 96 0.38 -4.33 -8.07
CA MET A 96 1.13 -5.55 -8.36
C MET A 96 0.73 -6.18 -9.70
N LEU A 97 -0.55 -6.12 -10.05
CA LEU A 97 -1.07 -6.63 -11.31
C LEU A 97 -0.92 -5.61 -12.43
N ASP A 98 -1.17 -4.34 -12.14
CA ASP A 98 -1.16 -3.29 -13.15
C ASP A 98 0.26 -2.90 -13.56
N ARG A 99 1.21 -2.91 -12.62
CA ARG A 99 2.59 -2.42 -12.79
C ARG A 99 3.66 -3.31 -12.15
N PRO A 100 3.70 -4.62 -12.49
CA PRO A 100 4.63 -5.57 -11.89
C PRO A 100 6.11 -5.16 -12.04
N ARG A 101 6.47 -4.55 -13.18
CA ARG A 101 7.86 -4.08 -13.42
C ARG A 101 8.27 -2.93 -12.49
N GLN A 102 7.36 -2.01 -12.19
CA GLN A 102 7.68 -0.88 -11.29
C GLN A 102 7.82 -1.35 -9.85
N VAL A 103 6.99 -2.31 -9.45
CA VAL A 103 7.14 -2.99 -8.16
C VAL A 103 8.48 -3.70 -8.08
N ALA A 104 8.84 -4.51 -9.08
CA ALA A 104 10.12 -5.23 -9.10
C ALA A 104 11.30 -4.25 -9.01
N ARG A 105 11.26 -3.15 -9.76
CA ARG A 105 12.26 -2.07 -9.66
C ARG A 105 12.36 -1.53 -8.24
N ALA A 106 11.24 -1.16 -7.60
CA ALA A 106 11.27 -0.60 -6.26
C ALA A 106 11.86 -1.56 -5.21
N VAL A 107 11.59 -2.86 -5.34
CA VAL A 107 12.17 -3.91 -4.48
C VAL A 107 13.68 -4.03 -4.69
N LEU A 108 14.13 -4.09 -5.95
CA LEU A 108 15.55 -4.19 -6.28
C LEU A 108 16.33 -2.94 -5.80
N ASP A 109 15.75 -1.75 -6.01
CA ASP A 109 16.32 -0.48 -5.57
C ASP A 109 16.43 -0.40 -4.05
N ALA A 110 15.41 -0.87 -3.31
CA ALA A 110 15.47 -0.92 -1.86
C ALA A 110 16.57 -1.88 -1.35
N SER A 111 16.72 -3.03 -2.02
CA SER A 111 17.72 -4.05 -1.66
C SER A 111 19.15 -3.54 -1.90
N ALA A 112 19.41 -2.89 -3.03
CA ALA A 112 20.72 -2.33 -3.33
C ALA A 112 21.17 -1.30 -2.28
N ARG A 113 20.24 -0.45 -1.81
CA ARG A 113 20.51 0.55 -0.76
C ARG A 113 20.82 -0.08 0.59
N GLY A 114 20.06 -1.08 1.01
CA GLY A 114 20.33 -1.81 2.25
C GLY A 114 21.71 -2.44 2.28
N GLN A 115 22.19 -2.95 1.14
CA GLN A 115 23.54 -3.50 1.01
C GLN A 115 24.64 -2.42 1.04
N GLY A 116 24.39 -1.24 0.48
CA GLY A 116 25.33 -0.10 0.51
C GLY A 116 25.59 0.39 1.94
N GLN A 117 24.52 0.59 2.73
CA GLN A 117 24.64 1.04 4.12
C GLN A 117 25.38 0.03 5.02
N GLY A 118 25.23 -1.27 4.80
CA GLY A 118 25.99 -2.29 5.53
C GLY A 118 27.48 -2.31 5.19
N ARG A 119 27.86 -2.00 3.95
CA ARG A 119 29.26 -1.99 3.49
C ARG A 119 30.06 -0.78 3.99
N GLU A 120 29.43 0.38 4.14
CA GLU A 120 30.08 1.59 4.68
C GLU A 120 30.33 1.47 6.20
N GLN A 121 29.36 0.93 6.95
CA GLN A 121 29.50 0.72 8.39
C GLN A 121 30.60 -0.30 8.74
N GLY A 122 30.76 -1.34 7.92
CA GLY A 122 31.83 -2.34 8.10
C GLY A 122 33.25 -1.85 7.80
N GLN A 123 33.39 -0.75 7.03
CA GLN A 123 34.70 -0.13 6.75
C GLN A 123 35.15 0.79 7.88
N HIS A 124 34.23 1.56 8.49
CA HIS A 124 34.54 2.43 9.63
C HIS A 124 34.96 1.67 10.90
N GLN A 125 34.48 0.44 11.11
CA GLN A 125 34.88 -0.38 12.26
C GLN A 125 36.24 -1.09 12.10
N ARG A 126 36.85 -1.08 10.90
CA ARG A 126 38.13 -1.74 10.63
C ARG A 126 39.36 -0.86 10.87
N PHE A 127 39.17 0.42 11.19
CA PHE A 127 40.23 1.39 11.40
C PHE A 127 40.22 2.03 12.80
N ALA A 128 39.49 1.43 13.75
CA ALA A 128 39.50 1.77 15.18
C ALA A 128 39.99 0.57 15.98
#